data_AF-A0A0T1WQV9-F1
#
_entry.id   AF-A0A0T1WQV9-F1
#
_cell.length_a   1.000
_cell.length_b   1.000
_cell.length_c   1.000
_cell.angle_alpha   90.00
_cell.angle_beta   90.00
_cell.angle_gamma   90.00
#
_symmetry.space_group_name_H-M   'P 1'
#
loop_
_entity.id
_entity.type
_entity.pdbx_description
1 polymer ?
#
loop_
_entity_poly.entity_id
_entity_poly.type
_entity_poly.pdbx_seq_one_letter_code
_entity_poly.pdbx_strand_id
1 'polypeptide(L)'
;MKPIPIPRLSSFSTAIADVTKRRDDMGAQIVAAEKERHETILAIHRRGILESPPPTEPAALRVSRLLGEAPPPIVPESRAQLAEMAQRIFDLKAAWAILDARLKVEQSKANAHALAVVAPEYRKRIRAVCEALRGVHAANVELHAFTNALDNEGIAWASLGIVAPNAVGNPGNPYSPAGQYLKDAADQGFIERNEIPESIRQ
;
A
#
# COMPACT_ATOMS: atom_id res chain seq x y z
N MET A 1 -5.28 -26.37 -15.00
CA MET A 1 -4.87 -26.00 -13.63
C MET A 1 -6.13 -25.63 -12.85
N LYS A 2 -6.44 -26.28 -11.72
CA LYS A 2 -7.64 -25.90 -10.93
C LYS A 2 -7.37 -24.54 -10.25
N PRO A 3 -8.30 -23.55 -10.33
CA PRO A 3 -8.16 -22.31 -9.59
C PRO A 3 -8.16 -22.60 -8.09
N ILE A 4 -7.22 -22.03 -7.37
CA ILE A 4 -7.19 -22.14 -5.91
C ILE A 4 -8.00 -20.98 -5.35
N PRO A 5 -8.93 -21.23 -4.42
CA PRO A 5 -9.70 -20.16 -3.80
C PRO A 5 -8.75 -19.29 -2.99
N ILE A 6 -8.44 -18.11 -3.51
CA ILE A 6 -7.73 -17.07 -2.76
C ILE A 6 -8.76 -16.47 -1.81
N PRO A 7 -8.60 -16.63 -0.49
CA PRO A 7 -9.57 -16.13 0.47
C PRO A 7 -9.53 -14.60 0.48
N ARG A 8 -10.70 -13.97 0.60
CA ARG A 8 -10.79 -12.50 0.70
C ARG A 8 -10.37 -12.08 2.10
N LEU A 9 -9.69 -10.95 2.24
CA LEU A 9 -9.32 -10.44 3.57
C LEU A 9 -10.55 -10.24 4.49
N SER A 10 -11.69 -9.87 3.91
CA SER A 10 -12.95 -9.71 4.62
C SER A 10 -13.52 -11.00 5.21
N SER A 11 -13.10 -12.19 4.74
CA SER A 11 -13.53 -13.47 5.35
C SER A 11 -12.79 -13.80 6.64
N PHE A 12 -11.70 -13.08 6.96
CA PHE A 12 -10.89 -13.35 8.14
C PHE A 12 -11.19 -12.42 9.33
N SER A 13 -11.96 -11.36 9.16
CA SER A 13 -12.36 -10.49 10.26
C SER A 13 -13.63 -9.71 9.92
N THR A 14 -14.71 -9.99 10.66
CA THR A 14 -15.93 -9.19 10.65
C THR A 14 -15.69 -7.78 11.21
N ALA A 15 -14.70 -7.62 12.09
CA ALA A 15 -14.30 -6.33 12.65
C ALA A 15 -13.76 -5.37 11.59
N ILE A 16 -13.16 -5.86 10.49
CA ILE A 16 -12.76 -5.01 9.36
C ILE A 16 -13.98 -4.33 8.75
N ALA A 17 -15.06 -5.09 8.51
CA ALA A 17 -16.28 -4.54 7.92
C ALA A 17 -16.93 -3.49 8.84
N ASP A 18 -17.01 -3.80 10.14
CA ASP A 18 -17.61 -2.90 11.13
C ASP A 18 -16.79 -1.61 11.34
N VAL A 19 -15.47 -1.72 11.44
CA VAL A 19 -14.58 -0.55 11.59
C VAL A 19 -14.57 0.30 10.33
N THR A 20 -14.57 -0.33 9.14
CA THR A 20 -14.66 0.38 7.85
C THR A 20 -15.95 1.18 7.78
N LYS A 21 -17.10 0.55 8.08
CA LYS A 21 -18.40 1.22 8.08
C LYS A 21 -18.41 2.42 9.02
N ARG A 22 -17.96 2.25 10.27
CA ARG A 22 -17.89 3.35 11.25
C ARG A 22 -16.95 4.48 10.82
N ARG A 23 -15.83 4.15 10.19
CA ARG A 23 -14.87 5.13 9.66
C ARG A 23 -15.52 5.97 8.54
N ASP A 24 -16.21 5.30 7.62
CA ASP A 24 -16.85 5.95 6.48
C ASP A 24 -18.03 6.82 6.93
N ASP A 25 -18.84 6.33 7.87
CA ASP A 25 -19.91 7.11 8.52
C ASP A 25 -19.34 8.37 9.21
N MET A 26 -18.20 8.25 9.90
CA MET A 26 -17.52 9.37 10.55
C MET A 26 -16.96 10.37 9.52
N GLY A 27 -16.42 9.86 8.41
CA GLY A 27 -15.96 10.69 7.29
C GLY A 27 -17.09 11.52 6.68
N ALA A 28 -18.26 10.92 6.49
CA ALA A 28 -19.46 11.64 6.04
C ALA A 28 -19.89 12.74 7.03
N GLN A 29 -19.81 12.47 8.34
CA GLN A 29 -20.11 13.48 9.37
C GLN A 29 -19.11 14.65 9.37
N ILE A 30 -17.82 14.40 9.15
CA ILE A 30 -16.80 15.47 9.03
C ILE A 30 -17.15 16.38 7.85
N VAL A 31 -17.43 15.81 6.69
CA VAL A 31 -17.80 16.59 5.49
C VAL A 31 -19.05 17.42 5.73
N ALA A 32 -20.08 16.84 6.36
CA ALA A 32 -21.30 17.54 6.70
C ALA A 32 -21.06 18.72 7.67
N ALA A 33 -20.27 18.49 8.73
CA ALA A 33 -19.96 19.51 9.74
C ALA A 33 -19.09 20.64 9.16
N GLU A 34 -18.14 20.33 8.28
CA GLU A 34 -17.34 21.35 7.58
C GLU A 34 -18.21 22.21 6.65
N LYS A 35 -19.15 21.59 5.93
CA LYS A 35 -20.13 22.32 5.10
C LYS A 35 -21.00 23.25 5.94
N GLU A 36 -21.56 22.75 7.05
CA GLU A 36 -22.40 23.54 7.96
C GLU A 36 -21.62 24.73 8.55
N ARG A 37 -20.36 24.51 8.95
CA ARG A 37 -19.48 25.57 9.45
C ARG A 37 -19.21 26.62 8.37
N HIS A 38 -18.96 26.20 7.13
CA HIS A 38 -18.74 27.11 6.02
C HIS A 38 -19.99 27.95 5.70
N GLU A 39 -21.18 27.34 5.66
CA GLU A 39 -22.44 28.03 5.45
C GLU A 39 -22.72 29.06 6.55
N THR A 40 -22.41 28.72 7.79
CA THR A 40 -22.54 29.61 8.96
C THR A 40 -21.59 30.82 8.84
N ILE A 41 -20.34 30.61 8.44
CA ILE A 41 -19.38 31.70 8.17
C ILE A 41 -19.91 32.64 7.07
N LEU A 42 -20.43 32.09 5.97
CA LEU A 42 -21.02 32.88 4.89
C LEU A 42 -22.26 33.66 5.34
N ALA A 43 -23.10 33.08 6.21
CA ALA A 43 -24.27 33.77 6.77
C ALA A 43 -23.85 34.94 7.68
N ILE A 44 -22.83 34.74 8.52
CA ILE A 44 -22.26 35.79 9.38
C ILE A 44 -21.64 36.91 8.53
N HIS A 45 -20.91 36.57 7.47
CA HIS A 45 -20.32 37.55 6.55
C HIS A 45 -21.38 38.35 5.80
N ARG A 46 -22.42 37.69 5.27
CA ARG A 46 -23.59 38.36 4.63
C ARG A 46 -24.34 39.31 5.56
N ARG A 47 -24.28 39.10 6.87
CA ARG A 47 -24.86 39.98 7.89
C ARG A 47 -23.92 41.14 8.30
N GLY A 48 -22.72 41.26 7.72
CA GLY A 48 -21.76 42.32 8.03
C GLY A 48 -21.03 42.18 9.37
N ILE A 49 -21.04 40.99 9.99
CA ILE A 49 -20.59 40.79 11.38
C ILE A 49 -19.06 40.60 11.49
N LEU A 50 -18.33 40.46 10.38
CA LEU A 50 -16.88 40.19 10.37
C LEU A 50 -15.99 41.22 9.65
N GLU A 51 -16.53 42.33 9.14
CA GLU A 51 -15.69 43.43 8.60
C GLU A 51 -15.32 44.46 9.67
N SER A 52 -14.62 44.03 10.72
CA SER A 52 -13.83 44.98 11.51
C SER A 52 -12.56 44.32 12.04
N PRO A 53 -11.36 44.82 11.66
CA PRO A 53 -10.11 44.48 12.32
C PRO A 53 -10.15 44.87 13.81
N PRO A 54 -9.26 44.33 14.68
CA PRO A 54 -9.28 44.62 16.12
C PRO A 54 -9.25 46.13 16.38
N PRO A 55 -9.95 46.63 17.42
CA PRO A 55 -10.28 48.04 17.52
C PRO A 55 -9.07 48.86 17.97
N THR A 56 -8.41 49.53 17.03
CA THR A 56 -7.98 50.91 17.26
C THR A 56 -9.18 51.78 16.90
N GLU A 57 -10.05 52.06 17.88
CA GLU A 57 -11.39 52.71 17.73
C GLU A 57 -11.94 52.78 16.29
N PRO A 58 -12.81 51.83 15.87
CA PRO A 58 -13.38 51.85 14.54
C PRO A 58 -14.17 53.15 14.32
N ALA A 59 -13.97 53.78 13.15
CA ALA A 59 -14.62 55.05 12.78
C ALA A 59 -16.14 55.04 13.00
N ALA A 60 -16.77 53.86 12.92
CA ALA A 60 -18.17 53.64 13.27
C ALA A 60 -18.54 54.08 14.70
N LEU A 61 -17.71 53.81 15.71
CA LEU A 61 -17.96 54.24 17.09
C LEU A 61 -17.85 55.77 17.27
N ARG A 62 -16.98 56.43 16.50
CA ARG A 62 -16.87 57.91 16.50
C ARG A 62 -18.08 58.54 15.79
N VAL A 63 -18.51 57.95 14.68
CA VAL A 63 -19.66 58.43 13.90
C VAL A 63 -20.98 58.23 14.66
N SER A 64 -21.23 57.07 15.27
CA SER A 64 -22.44 56.84 16.07
C SER A 64 -22.50 57.75 17.31
N ARG A 65 -21.35 58.06 17.93
CA ARG A 65 -21.25 59.01 19.05
C ARG A 65 -21.51 60.46 18.63
N LEU A 66 -21.09 60.83 17.41
CA LEU A 66 -21.37 62.14 16.79
C LEU A 66 -22.83 62.29 16.35
N LEU A 67 -23.49 61.19 15.98
CA LEU A 67 -24.88 61.16 15.54
C LEU A 67 -25.89 60.89 16.66
N GLY A 68 -25.42 60.58 17.88
CA GLY A 68 -26.29 60.28 19.03
C GLY A 68 -26.98 58.90 18.97
N GLU A 69 -26.49 58.00 18.12
CA GLU A 69 -27.07 56.68 17.89
C GLU A 69 -26.33 55.59 18.67
N ALA A 70 -27.08 54.59 19.17
CA ALA A 70 -26.49 53.46 19.87
C ALA A 70 -25.68 52.59 18.88
N PRO A 71 -24.43 52.21 19.21
CA PRO A 71 -23.60 51.41 18.32
C PRO A 71 -24.22 50.01 18.10
N PRO A 72 -24.06 49.43 16.90
CA PRO A 72 -24.63 48.12 16.60
C PRO A 72 -24.01 47.04 17.51
N PRO A 73 -24.82 46.11 18.06
CA PRO A 73 -24.29 45.06 18.92
C PRO A 73 -23.44 44.09 18.11
N ILE A 74 -22.16 43.99 18.46
CA ILE A 74 -21.30 42.89 18.02
C ILE A 74 -21.81 41.64 18.75
N VAL A 75 -22.36 40.65 18.05
CA VAL A 75 -23.03 39.50 18.68
C VAL A 75 -22.00 38.42 19.09
N PRO A 76 -21.66 38.26 20.39
CA PRO A 76 -20.71 37.25 20.87
C PRO A 76 -21.15 35.80 20.63
N GLU A 77 -22.45 35.57 20.45
CA GLU A 77 -23.06 34.25 20.24
C GLU A 77 -22.55 33.53 18.98
N SER A 78 -22.22 34.28 17.92
CA SER A 78 -21.75 33.71 16.65
C SER A 78 -20.32 33.15 16.73
N ARG A 79 -19.46 33.70 17.60
CA ARG A 79 -18.08 33.22 17.79
C ARG A 79 -18.04 31.95 18.64
N ALA A 80 -18.86 31.89 19.70
CA ALA A 80 -18.99 30.70 20.53
C ALA A 80 -19.51 29.51 19.71
N GLN A 81 -20.52 29.73 18.87
CA GLN A 81 -21.05 28.72 17.96
C GLN A 81 -19.99 28.22 16.96
N LEU A 82 -19.22 29.12 16.33
CA LEU A 82 -18.15 28.72 15.42
C LEU A 82 -17.02 27.95 16.11
N ALA A 83 -16.71 28.29 17.37
CA ALA A 83 -15.73 27.57 18.18
C ALA A 83 -16.21 26.16 18.53
N GLU A 84 -17.48 26.00 18.90
CA GLU A 84 -18.10 24.69 19.16
C GLU A 84 -18.09 23.80 17.89
N MET A 85 -18.46 24.36 16.73
CA MET A 85 -18.39 23.64 15.46
C MET A 85 -16.96 23.23 15.10
N ALA A 86 -15.98 24.11 15.33
CA ALA A 86 -14.57 23.80 15.11
C ALA A 86 -14.08 22.68 16.03
N GLN A 87 -14.47 22.71 17.31
CA GLN A 87 -14.14 21.66 18.27
C GLN A 87 -14.78 20.32 17.89
N ARG A 88 -16.06 20.32 17.48
CA ARG A 88 -16.74 19.13 16.99
C ARG A 88 -16.03 18.51 15.77
N ILE A 89 -15.62 19.33 14.80
CA ILE A 89 -14.86 18.85 13.63
C ILE A 89 -13.51 18.25 14.06
N PHE A 90 -12.83 18.90 15.01
CA PHE A 90 -11.57 18.39 15.56
C PHE A 90 -11.76 17.02 16.22
N ASP A 91 -12.78 16.87 17.08
CA ASP A 91 -13.08 15.61 17.77
C ASP A 91 -13.45 14.50 16.78
N LEU A 92 -14.25 14.81 15.76
CA LEU A 92 -14.61 13.86 14.69
C LEU A 92 -13.37 13.40 13.91
N LYS A 93 -12.45 14.31 13.57
CA LYS A 93 -11.20 13.97 12.89
C LYS A 93 -10.29 13.10 13.78
N ALA A 94 -10.21 13.41 15.07
CA ALA A 94 -9.47 12.60 16.03
C ALA A 94 -10.05 11.17 16.14
N ALA A 95 -11.38 11.06 16.25
CA ALA A 95 -12.07 9.77 16.27
C ALA A 95 -11.87 8.98 14.97
N TRP A 96 -11.93 9.64 13.81
CA TRP A 96 -11.65 9.03 12.51
C TRP A 96 -10.23 8.47 12.43
N ALA A 97 -9.23 9.22 12.90
CA ALA A 97 -7.83 8.77 12.91
C ALA A 97 -7.63 7.52 13.77
N ILE A 98 -8.32 7.43 14.92
CA ILE A 98 -8.30 6.24 15.78
C ILE A 98 -8.92 5.03 15.04
N LEU A 99 -10.03 5.22 14.33
CA LEU A 99 -10.66 4.15 13.55
C LEU A 99 -9.78 3.70 12.38
N ASP A 100 -9.11 4.62 11.68
CA ASP A 100 -8.18 4.28 10.60
C ASP A 100 -6.96 3.48 11.12
N ALA A 101 -6.40 3.88 12.26
CA ALA A 101 -5.32 3.11 12.90
C ALA A 101 -5.78 1.70 13.30
N ARG A 102 -6.98 1.56 13.88
CA ARG A 102 -7.55 0.24 14.20
C ARG A 102 -7.78 -0.61 12.97
N LEU A 103 -8.28 -0.02 11.88
CA LEU A 103 -8.49 -0.72 10.61
C LEU A 103 -7.19 -1.31 10.08
N LYS A 104 -6.09 -0.53 10.11
CA LYS A 104 -4.75 -1.01 9.69
C LYS A 104 -4.27 -2.20 10.53
N VAL A 105 -4.49 -2.17 11.84
CA VAL A 105 -4.14 -3.29 12.74
C VAL A 105 -4.93 -4.54 12.38
N GLU A 106 -6.25 -4.43 12.20
CA GLU A 106 -7.10 -5.57 11.85
C GLU A 106 -6.80 -6.11 10.45
N GLN A 107 -6.50 -5.24 9.48
CA GLN A 107 -6.02 -5.64 8.16
C GLN A 107 -4.69 -6.39 8.23
N SER A 108 -3.76 -5.93 9.06
CA SER A 108 -2.47 -6.60 9.27
C SER A 108 -2.67 -8.02 9.81
N LYS A 109 -3.53 -8.20 10.82
CA LYS A 109 -3.89 -9.51 11.37
C LYS A 109 -4.54 -10.42 10.32
N ALA A 110 -5.56 -9.92 9.62
CA ALA A 110 -6.24 -10.68 8.57
C ALA A 110 -5.28 -11.08 7.44
N ASN A 111 -4.35 -10.20 7.07
CA ASN A 111 -3.33 -10.50 6.07
C ASN A 111 -2.36 -11.58 6.54
N ALA A 112 -1.91 -11.54 7.79
CA ALA A 112 -1.08 -12.60 8.36
C ALA A 112 -1.78 -13.97 8.31
N HIS A 113 -3.07 -14.02 8.66
CA HIS A 113 -3.86 -15.24 8.54
C HIS A 113 -4.02 -15.71 7.09
N ALA A 114 -4.34 -14.80 6.17
CA ALA A 114 -4.45 -15.12 4.75
C ALA A 114 -3.13 -15.68 4.19
N LEU A 115 -2.00 -15.05 4.53
CA LEU A 115 -0.65 -15.51 4.17
C LEU A 115 -0.35 -16.90 4.73
N ALA A 116 -0.69 -17.17 5.99
CA ALA A 116 -0.52 -18.50 6.57
C ALA A 116 -1.31 -19.60 5.82
N VAL A 117 -2.50 -19.28 5.31
CA VAL A 117 -3.32 -20.20 4.50
C VAL A 117 -2.72 -20.45 3.12
N VAL A 118 -2.19 -19.41 2.45
CA VAL A 118 -1.65 -19.55 1.08
C VAL A 118 -0.19 -19.99 1.03
N ALA A 119 0.57 -19.79 2.11
CA ALA A 119 2.01 -20.06 2.17
C ALA A 119 2.40 -21.51 1.78
N PRO A 120 1.70 -22.57 2.23
CA PRO A 120 2.04 -23.95 1.85
C PRO A 120 1.96 -24.18 0.34
N GLU A 121 0.92 -23.66 -0.30
CA GLU A 121 0.72 -23.80 -1.75
C GLU A 121 1.70 -22.94 -2.53
N TYR A 122 1.99 -21.72 -2.07
CA TYR A 122 3.03 -20.88 -2.67
C TYR A 122 4.40 -21.58 -2.62
N ARG A 123 4.79 -22.11 -1.45
CA ARG A 123 6.01 -22.91 -1.26
C ARG A 123 6.05 -24.12 -2.20
N LYS A 124 4.94 -24.86 -2.33
CA LYS A 124 4.83 -25.99 -3.26
C LYS A 124 5.10 -25.57 -4.71
N ARG A 125 4.54 -24.43 -5.14
CA ARG A 125 4.73 -23.91 -6.50
C ARG A 125 6.15 -23.45 -6.75
N ILE A 126 6.77 -22.73 -5.81
CA ILE A 126 8.18 -22.34 -5.91
C ILE A 126 9.06 -23.58 -6.00
N ARG A 127 8.85 -24.59 -5.15
CA ARG A 127 9.61 -25.85 -5.21
C ARG A 127 9.47 -26.54 -6.57
N ALA A 128 8.27 -26.59 -7.14
CA ALA A 128 8.06 -27.15 -8.48
C ALA A 128 8.82 -26.38 -9.58
N VAL A 129 8.91 -25.05 -9.47
CA VAL A 129 9.75 -24.23 -10.36
C VAL A 129 11.23 -24.57 -10.19
N CYS A 130 11.72 -24.66 -8.95
CA CYS A 130 13.10 -25.05 -8.67
C CYS A 130 13.44 -26.44 -9.23
N GLU A 131 12.54 -27.41 -9.09
CA GLU A 131 12.70 -28.76 -9.64
C GLU A 131 12.79 -28.74 -11.17
N ALA A 132 11.88 -28.03 -11.84
CA ALA A 132 11.92 -27.88 -13.29
C ALA A 132 13.21 -27.20 -13.75
N LEU A 133 13.64 -26.15 -13.04
CA LEU A 133 14.87 -25.42 -13.36
C LEU A 133 16.12 -26.30 -13.21
N ARG A 134 16.17 -27.18 -12.21
CA ARG A 134 17.24 -28.18 -12.07
C ARG A 134 17.26 -29.16 -13.24
N GLY A 135 16.09 -29.59 -13.72
CA GLY A 135 15.97 -30.42 -14.92
C GLY A 135 16.51 -29.71 -16.18
N VAL A 136 16.15 -28.43 -16.37
CA VAL A 136 16.69 -27.62 -17.46
C VAL A 136 18.19 -27.42 -17.33
N HIS A 137 18.70 -27.20 -16.13
CA HIS A 137 20.14 -27.09 -15.87
C HIS A 137 20.90 -28.35 -16.28
N ALA A 138 20.40 -29.53 -15.90
CA ALA A 138 21.00 -30.81 -16.28
C ALA A 138 21.06 -30.99 -17.80
N ALA A 139 19.95 -30.71 -18.51
CA ALA A 139 19.93 -30.75 -19.97
C ALA A 139 20.89 -29.72 -20.61
N ASN A 140 21.06 -28.55 -19.99
CA ASN A 140 21.99 -27.53 -20.44
C ASN A 140 23.46 -27.96 -20.26
N VAL A 141 23.79 -28.64 -19.15
CA VAL A 141 25.12 -29.24 -18.94
C VAL A 141 25.44 -30.24 -20.05
N GLU A 142 24.49 -31.13 -20.38
CA GLU A 142 24.65 -32.13 -21.44
C GLU A 142 24.82 -31.48 -22.81
N LEU A 143 24.02 -30.47 -23.14
CA LEU A 143 24.15 -29.72 -24.39
C LEU A 143 25.52 -29.06 -24.51
N HIS A 144 25.98 -28.38 -23.45
CA HIS A 144 27.31 -27.76 -23.43
C HIS A 144 28.43 -28.79 -23.58
N ALA A 145 28.33 -29.93 -22.90
CA ALA A 145 29.31 -31.00 -23.03
C ALA A 145 29.38 -31.53 -24.47
N PHE A 146 28.22 -31.71 -25.12
CA PHE A 146 28.12 -32.15 -26.50
C PHE A 146 28.73 -31.15 -27.48
N THR A 147 28.37 -29.87 -27.38
CA THR A 147 28.93 -28.83 -28.27
C THR A 147 30.43 -28.67 -28.08
N ASN A 148 30.92 -28.72 -26.83
CA ASN A 148 32.36 -28.68 -26.55
C ASN A 148 33.09 -29.89 -27.15
N ALA A 149 32.48 -31.08 -27.13
CA ALA A 149 33.05 -32.27 -27.76
C ALA A 149 33.17 -32.11 -29.28
N LEU A 150 32.14 -31.55 -29.94
CA LEU A 150 32.20 -31.25 -31.38
C LEU A 150 33.29 -30.22 -31.70
N ASP A 151 33.40 -29.16 -30.90
CA ASP A 151 34.45 -28.15 -31.06
C ASP A 151 35.86 -28.74 -30.90
N ASN A 152 36.05 -29.66 -29.95
CA ASN A 152 37.33 -30.35 -29.74
C ASN A 152 37.73 -31.25 -30.92
N GLU A 153 36.76 -31.81 -31.65
CA GLU A 153 36.97 -32.58 -32.87
C GLU A 153 37.03 -31.69 -34.13
N GLY A 154 36.97 -30.36 -33.97
CA GLY A 154 37.00 -29.39 -35.07
C GLY A 154 35.74 -29.40 -35.93
N ILE A 155 34.62 -29.93 -35.43
CA ILE A 155 33.36 -30.02 -36.15
C ILE A 155 32.59 -28.70 -36.00
N ALA A 156 32.32 -28.03 -37.13
CA ALA A 156 31.57 -26.78 -37.19
C ALA A 156 30.05 -26.99 -36.97
N TRP A 157 29.67 -27.31 -35.74
CA TRP A 157 28.29 -27.59 -35.33
C TRP A 157 27.36 -26.38 -35.40
N ALA A 158 27.90 -25.16 -35.52
CA ALA A 158 27.13 -23.93 -35.75
C ALA A 158 26.20 -24.02 -36.98
N SER A 159 26.54 -24.86 -37.96
CA SER A 159 25.72 -25.14 -39.14
C SER A 159 24.40 -25.86 -38.84
N LEU A 160 24.28 -26.51 -37.67
CA LEU A 160 23.06 -27.17 -37.20
C LEU A 160 22.02 -26.18 -36.65
N GLY A 161 22.37 -24.90 -36.53
CA GLY A 161 21.54 -23.86 -35.92
C GLY A 161 21.84 -23.72 -34.42
N ILE A 162 22.40 -22.58 -34.03
CA ILE A 162 22.75 -22.31 -32.63
C ILE A 162 21.48 -21.97 -31.85
N VAL A 163 21.06 -22.87 -30.98
CA VAL A 163 20.00 -22.65 -30.00
C VAL A 163 20.58 -22.84 -28.61
N ALA A 164 20.68 -21.76 -27.84
CA ALA A 164 21.20 -21.76 -26.48
C ALA A 164 20.11 -21.34 -25.48
N PRO A 165 19.96 -22.02 -24.33
CA PRO A 165 18.97 -21.69 -23.34
C PRO A 165 19.43 -20.50 -22.47
N ASN A 166 19.54 -19.31 -23.09
CA ASN A 166 20.07 -18.10 -22.47
C ASN A 166 19.35 -17.70 -21.16
N ALA A 167 18.09 -18.07 -21.01
CA ALA A 167 17.28 -17.80 -19.81
C ALA A 167 17.84 -18.46 -18.54
N VAL A 168 18.56 -19.59 -18.66
CA VAL A 168 19.20 -20.25 -17.50
C VAL A 168 20.69 -19.90 -17.38
N GLY A 169 21.28 -19.32 -18.43
CA GLY A 169 22.68 -18.92 -18.50
C GLY A 169 23.66 -20.10 -18.66
N ASN A 170 24.93 -19.81 -18.38
CA ASN A 170 26.01 -20.81 -18.49
C ASN A 170 25.95 -21.79 -17.30
N PRO A 171 25.94 -23.12 -17.55
CA PRO A 171 25.78 -24.13 -16.50
C PRO A 171 27.00 -24.33 -15.59
N GLY A 172 28.16 -23.75 -15.94
CA GLY A 172 29.34 -23.70 -15.09
C GLY A 172 29.52 -22.38 -14.35
N ASN A 173 28.58 -21.42 -14.49
CA ASN A 173 28.65 -20.13 -13.82
C ASN A 173 27.71 -20.09 -12.59
N PRO A 174 28.23 -20.02 -11.35
CA PRO A 174 27.42 -19.88 -10.15
C PRO A 174 26.57 -18.59 -10.10
N TYR A 175 26.94 -17.57 -10.87
CA TYR A 175 26.20 -16.32 -11.01
C TYR A 175 25.27 -16.29 -12.23
N SER A 176 25.00 -17.45 -12.84
CA SER A 176 23.99 -17.58 -13.89
C SER A 176 22.59 -17.26 -13.35
N PRO A 177 21.63 -16.87 -14.21
CA PRO A 177 20.24 -16.67 -13.80
C PRO A 177 19.64 -17.87 -13.05
N ALA A 178 19.97 -19.10 -13.46
CA ALA A 178 19.54 -20.31 -12.77
C ALA A 178 20.20 -20.45 -11.39
N GLY A 179 21.53 -20.23 -11.30
CA GLY A 179 22.27 -20.25 -10.04
C GLY A 179 21.72 -19.23 -9.04
N GLN A 180 21.49 -17.99 -9.48
CA GLN A 180 20.96 -16.93 -8.63
C GLN A 180 19.54 -17.24 -8.15
N TYR A 181 18.66 -17.72 -9.03
CA TYR A 181 17.29 -18.08 -8.65
C TYR A 181 17.25 -19.21 -7.61
N LEU A 182 18.06 -20.27 -7.82
CA LEU A 182 18.12 -21.38 -6.89
C LEU A 182 18.75 -20.98 -5.54
N LYS A 183 19.74 -20.09 -5.56
CA LYS A 183 20.30 -19.49 -4.36
C LYS A 183 19.24 -18.71 -3.57
N ASP A 184 18.53 -17.79 -4.24
CA ASP A 184 17.49 -16.99 -3.59
C ASP A 184 16.37 -17.88 -3.03
N ALA A 185 15.99 -18.95 -3.75
CA ALA A 185 15.03 -19.92 -3.25
C ALA A 185 15.53 -20.68 -2.01
N ALA A 186 16.82 -21.02 -1.96
CA ALA A 186 17.42 -21.68 -0.80
C ALA A 186 17.56 -20.74 0.40
N ASP A 187 17.97 -19.49 0.18
CA ASP A 187 18.10 -18.47 1.24
C ASP A 187 16.74 -18.12 1.86
N GLN A 188 15.65 -18.23 1.09
CA GLN A 188 14.27 -18.10 1.59
C GLN A 188 13.70 -19.43 2.14
N GLY A 189 14.49 -20.51 2.14
CA GLY A 189 14.12 -21.81 2.70
C GLY A 189 13.06 -22.57 1.90
N PHE A 190 12.89 -22.29 0.60
CA PHE A 190 11.98 -23.04 -0.27
C PHE A 190 12.57 -24.39 -0.70
N ILE A 191 13.89 -24.45 -0.85
CA ILE A 191 14.70 -25.66 -1.13
C ILE A 191 15.93 -25.66 -0.20
N GLU A 192 16.59 -26.81 -0.06
CA GLU A 192 17.85 -26.92 0.68
C GLU A 192 19.05 -26.51 -0.19
N ARG A 193 20.12 -26.00 0.41
CA ARG A 193 21.34 -25.61 -0.34
C ARG A 193 21.98 -26.77 -1.11
N ASN A 194 21.84 -28.00 -0.61
CA ASN A 194 22.33 -29.20 -1.29
C ASN A 194 21.47 -29.61 -2.51
N GLU A 195 20.26 -29.06 -2.66
CA GLU A 195 19.42 -29.28 -3.84
C GLU A 195 19.92 -28.45 -5.04
N ILE A 196 20.75 -27.43 -4.83
CA ILE A 196 21.37 -26.64 -5.89
C ILE A 196 22.43 -27.50 -6.60
N PRO A 197 22.45 -27.59 -7.94
CA PRO A 197 23.48 -28.34 -8.67
C PRO A 197 24.89 -27.86 -8.35
N GLU A 198 25.83 -28.79 -8.17
CA GLU A 198 27.18 -28.49 -7.69
C GLU A 198 27.93 -27.47 -8.56
N SER A 199 27.73 -27.52 -9.89
CA SER A 199 28.40 -26.62 -10.85
C SER A 199 28.00 -25.15 -10.70
N ILE A 200 26.88 -24.86 -10.02
CA ILE A 200 26.35 -23.50 -9.82
C ILE A 200 26.08 -23.20 -8.34
N ARG A 201 26.52 -24.06 -7.43
CA ARG A 201 26.35 -23.89 -5.98
C ARG A 201 27.37 -22.86 -5.47
N GLN A 202 26.89 -21.85 -4.75
CA GLN A 202 27.71 -20.84 -4.07
C GLN A 202 27.89 -21.17 -2.58
#